data_AF-A0A2I1N9G8-F1
#
_entry.id   AF-A0A2I1N9G8-F1
#
_cell.length_a   1.000
_cell.length_b   1.000
_cell.length_c   1.000
_cell.angle_alpha   90.00
_cell.angle_beta   90.00
_cell.angle_gamma   90.00
#
_symmetry.space_group_name_H-M   'P 1'
#
loop_
_entity.id
_entity.type
_entity.pdbx_description
1 polymer ?
#
loop_
_entity_poly.entity_id
_entity_poly.type
_entity_poly.pdbx_seq_one_letter_code
_entity_poly.pdbx_strand_id
1 'polypeptide(L)'
;MRNFKVATIILWIICLFLNTLSLLGFANFSGKETAIIWFFISILTCAFIYDKIYNKILSRALISLVAFFGGFFTYFLYYGFYDLNSIYMGVISLIITFSLSLGVGVLI
;
A
#
# COMPACT_ATOMS: atom_id res chain seq x y z
N MET A 1 -6.35 -20.83 -5.72
CA MET A 1 -5.53 -19.58 -5.78
C MET A 1 -6.30 -18.33 -6.18
N ARG A 2 -7.23 -18.37 -7.16
CA ARG A 2 -7.98 -17.16 -7.60
C ARG A 2 -8.76 -16.46 -6.47
N ASN A 3 -9.44 -17.23 -5.63
CA ASN A 3 -10.26 -16.68 -4.53
C ASN A 3 -9.41 -15.99 -3.46
N PHE A 4 -8.20 -16.49 -3.20
CA PHE A 4 -7.25 -15.90 -2.25
C PHE A 4 -6.79 -14.50 -2.69
N LYS A 5 -6.42 -14.35 -3.98
CA LYS A 5 -6.00 -13.05 -4.55
C LYS A 5 -7.08 -11.98 -4.41
N VAL A 6 -8.34 -12.34 -4.73
CA VAL A 6 -9.49 -11.44 -4.60
C VAL A 6 -9.75 -11.09 -3.14
N ALA A 7 -9.68 -12.07 -2.24
CA ALA A 7 -9.84 -11.85 -0.81
C ALA A 7 -8.79 -10.88 -0.25
N THR A 8 -7.53 -10.94 -0.70
CA THR A 8 -6.49 -10.00 -0.26
C THR A 8 -6.75 -8.57 -0.72
N ILE A 9 -7.24 -8.36 -1.95
CA ILE A 9 -7.60 -7.02 -2.43
C ILE A 9 -8.76 -6.45 -1.61
N ILE A 10 -9.80 -7.26 -1.35
CA ILE A 10 -10.93 -6.86 -0.51
C ILE A 10 -10.46 -6.52 0.90
N LEU A 11 -9.60 -7.36 1.48
CA LEU A 11 -9.01 -7.13 2.79
C LEU A 11 -8.21 -5.83 2.82
N TRP A 12 -7.40 -5.56 1.79
CA TRP A 12 -6.64 -4.31 1.67
C TRP A 12 -7.56 -3.09 1.66
N ILE A 13 -8.67 -3.13 0.91
CA ILE A 13 -9.66 -2.04 0.86
C ILE A 13 -10.32 -1.83 2.23
N ILE A 14 -10.69 -2.91 2.93
CA ILE A 14 -11.27 -2.83 4.28
C ILE A 14 -10.25 -2.21 5.25
N CYS A 15 -9.00 -2.67 5.23
CA CYS A 15 -7.94 -2.12 6.06
C CYS A 15 -7.65 -0.65 5.72
N LEU A 16 -7.69 -0.25 4.43
CA LEU A 16 -7.53 1.14 4.03
C LEU A 16 -8.63 2.02 4.66
N PHE A 17 -9.87 1.56 4.64
CA PHE A 17 -10.99 2.24 5.26
C PHE A 17 -10.80 2.37 6.77
N LEU A 18 -10.41 1.29 7.46
CA LEU A 18 -10.14 1.31 8.91
C LEU A 18 -8.98 2.25 9.27
N ASN A 19 -7.90 2.24 8.51
CA ASN A 19 -6.77 3.14 8.71
C ASN A 19 -7.18 4.61 8.51
N THR A 20 -8.05 4.88 7.54
CA THR A 20 -8.60 6.21 7.30
C THR A 20 -9.48 6.67 8.47
N LEU A 21 -10.32 5.79 9.05
CA LEU A 21 -11.05 6.09 10.28
C LEU A 21 -10.11 6.40 11.44
N SER A 22 -9.00 5.66 11.55
CA SER A 22 -7.98 5.93 12.57
C SER A 22 -7.30 7.28 12.38
N LEU A 23 -6.98 7.65 11.14
CA LEU A 23 -6.40 8.95 10.80
C LEU A 23 -7.33 10.11 11.16
N LEU A 24 -8.63 9.92 10.97
CA LEU A 24 -9.65 10.92 11.31
C LEU A 24 -9.98 10.97 12.81
N GLY A 25 -9.36 10.11 13.63
CA GLY A 25 -9.57 10.06 15.08
C GLY A 25 -10.83 9.30 15.51
N PHE A 26 -11.51 8.61 14.59
CA PHE A 26 -12.69 7.78 14.92
C PHE A 26 -12.32 6.40 15.48
N ALA A 27 -11.06 5.99 15.34
CA ALA A 27 -10.53 4.75 15.89
C ALA A 27 -9.06 4.94 16.32
N ASN A 28 -8.55 4.04 17.16
CA ASN A 28 -7.14 4.04 17.54
C ASN A 28 -6.46 2.74 17.11
N PHE A 29 -6.13 2.67 15.83
CA PHE A 29 -5.30 1.61 15.27
C PHE A 29 -3.90 2.20 15.09
N SER A 30 -3.04 2.05 16.10
CA SER A 30 -1.62 2.43 16.02
C SER A 30 -0.77 1.37 16.71
N GLY A 31 0.46 1.19 16.24
CA GLY A 31 1.36 0.14 16.72
C GLY A 31 2.30 -0.37 15.64
N LYS A 32 3.42 -0.93 16.08
CA LYS A 32 4.43 -1.50 15.16
C LYS A 32 3.87 -2.72 14.44
N GLU A 33 3.09 -3.53 15.14
CA GLU A 33 2.48 -4.75 14.65
C GLU A 33 1.45 -4.45 13.55
N THR A 34 0.58 -3.46 13.77
CA THR A 34 -0.44 -3.05 12.80
C THR A 34 0.20 -2.46 11.55
N ALA A 35 1.25 -1.65 11.72
CA ALA A 35 2.03 -1.10 10.61
C ALA A 35 2.67 -2.19 9.74
N ILE A 36 3.29 -3.20 10.36
CA ILE A 36 3.93 -4.31 9.65
C ILE A 36 2.89 -5.12 8.87
N ILE A 37 1.75 -5.46 9.50
CA ILE A 37 0.66 -6.20 8.84
C ILE A 37 0.13 -5.43 7.62
N TRP A 38 -0.13 -4.13 7.80
CA TRP A 38 -0.58 -3.26 6.72
C TRP A 38 0.43 -3.18 5.56
N PHE A 39 1.72 -3.06 5.87
CA PHE A 39 2.80 -3.04 4.89
C PHE A 39 2.81 -4.32 4.05
N PHE A 40 2.75 -5.50 4.68
CA PHE A 40 2.73 -6.78 3.97
C PHE A 40 1.48 -6.96 3.11
N ILE A 41 0.30 -6.59 3.61
CA ILE A 41 -0.94 -6.67 2.82
C ILE A 41 -0.88 -5.72 1.61
N SER A 42 -0.24 -4.56 1.75
CA SER A 42 0.00 -3.63 0.63
C SER A 42 0.92 -4.22 -0.44
N ILE A 43 2.04 -4.84 -0.06
CA ILE A 43 2.95 -5.51 -1.01
C ILE A 43 2.24 -6.64 -1.76
N LEU A 44 1.51 -7.49 -1.04
CA LEU A 44 0.76 -8.60 -1.65
C LEU A 44 -0.27 -8.08 -2.65
N THR A 45 -0.94 -6.98 -2.33
CA THR A 45 -1.92 -6.33 -3.20
C THR A 45 -1.27 -5.82 -4.48
N CYS A 46 -0.09 -5.17 -4.41
CA CYS A 46 0.69 -4.78 -5.58
C CYS A 46 1.03 -5.98 -6.48
N ALA A 47 1.52 -7.07 -5.90
CA ALA A 47 1.85 -8.29 -6.65
C ALA A 47 0.63 -8.90 -7.36
N PHE A 48 -0.54 -8.90 -6.69
CA PHE A 48 -1.77 -9.42 -7.29
C PHE A 48 -2.34 -8.53 -8.38
N ILE A 49 -2.22 -7.20 -8.25
CA ILE A 49 -2.60 -6.27 -9.32
C ILE A 49 -1.74 -6.50 -10.56
N TYR A 50 -0.42 -6.64 -10.37
CA TYR A 50 0.52 -6.90 -11.46
C TYR A 50 0.19 -8.19 -12.24
N ASP A 51 -0.15 -9.26 -11.51
CA ASP A 51 -0.50 -10.56 -12.11
C ASP A 51 -1.86 -10.57 -12.82
N LYS A 52 -2.85 -9.82 -12.32
CA LYS A 52 -4.24 -9.88 -12.80
C LYS A 52 -4.59 -8.89 -13.90
N ILE A 53 -3.99 -7.70 -13.87
CA ILE A 53 -4.39 -6.60 -14.76
C ILE A 53 -3.44 -6.54 -15.94
N TYR A 54 -3.90 -7.05 -17.08
CA TYR A 54 -3.12 -7.08 -18.32
C TYR A 54 -2.95 -5.68 -18.95
N ASN A 55 -3.83 -4.73 -18.65
CA ASN A 55 -3.64 -3.35 -19.09
C ASN A 55 -2.50 -2.71 -18.31
N LYS A 56 -1.35 -2.53 -18.98
CA LYS A 56 -0.11 -2.03 -18.38
C LYS A 56 -0.27 -0.66 -17.71
N ILE A 57 -1.01 0.26 -18.33
CA ILE A 57 -1.19 1.62 -17.80
C ILE A 57 -2.04 1.56 -16.53
N LEU A 58 -3.17 0.85 -16.58
CA LEU A 58 -4.07 0.70 -15.44
C LEU A 58 -3.40 -0.03 -14.27
N SER A 59 -2.67 -1.12 -14.56
CA SER A 59 -1.93 -1.89 -13.55
C SER A 59 -0.92 -1.00 -12.82
N ARG A 60 -0.11 -0.24 -13.57
CA ARG A 60 0.87 0.69 -12.99
C ARG A 60 0.24 1.78 -12.13
N ALA A 61 -0.86 2.36 -12.60
CA ALA A 61 -1.57 3.40 -11.84
C ALA A 61 -2.11 2.84 -10.51
N LEU A 62 -2.72 1.66 -10.53
CA LEU A 62 -3.25 1.01 -9.33
C LEU A 62 -2.16 0.58 -8.37
N ILE A 63 -1.06 -0.01 -8.87
CA ILE A 63 0.11 -0.38 -8.06
C ILE A 63 0.72 0.87 -7.40
N SER A 64 0.85 1.97 -8.15
CA SER A 64 1.38 3.24 -7.62
C SER A 64 0.51 3.80 -6.50
N LEU A 65 -0.82 3.72 -6.66
CA LEU A 65 -1.79 4.15 -5.67
C LEU A 65 -1.72 3.27 -4.41
N VAL A 66 -1.67 1.95 -4.57
CA VAL A 66 -1.51 1.02 -3.45
C VAL A 66 -0.19 1.24 -2.72
N ALA A 67 0.91 1.48 -3.45
CA ALA A 67 2.21 1.76 -2.85
C ALA A 67 2.22 3.08 -2.07
N PHE A 68 1.58 4.12 -2.58
CA PHE A 68 1.45 5.39 -1.87
C PHE A 68 0.73 5.22 -0.54
N PHE A 69 -0.49 4.67 -0.57
CA PHE A 69 -1.27 4.45 0.66
C PHE A 69 -0.63 3.42 1.58
N GLY A 70 0.03 2.41 1.01
CA GLY A 70 0.85 1.45 1.73
C GLY A 70 1.91 2.16 2.56
N GLY A 71 2.77 2.96 1.94
CA GLY A 71 3.83 3.72 2.61
C GLY A 71 3.30 4.75 3.60
N PHE A 72 2.31 5.56 3.20
CA PHE A 72 1.72 6.61 4.03
C PHE A 72 1.14 6.04 5.33
N PHE A 73 0.26 5.05 5.22
CA PHE A 73 -0.38 4.48 6.41
C PHE A 73 0.59 3.60 7.20
N THR A 74 1.60 2.98 6.59
CA THR A 74 2.65 2.27 7.36
C THR A 74 3.35 3.23 8.31
N TYR A 75 3.75 4.42 7.83
CA TYR A 75 4.34 5.43 8.70
C TYR A 75 3.36 5.88 9.78
N PHE A 76 2.14 6.27 9.39
CA PHE A 76 1.12 6.75 10.32
C PHE A 76 0.83 5.73 11.43
N LEU A 77 0.64 4.45 11.08
CA LEU A 77 0.38 3.38 12.04
C LEU A 77 1.58 3.13 12.96
N TYR A 78 2.79 3.21 12.44
CA TYR A 78 4.02 2.94 13.20
C TYR A 78 4.29 4.01 14.26
N TYR A 79 4.11 5.28 13.89
CA TYR A 79 4.43 6.43 14.75
C TYR A 79 3.22 7.00 15.48
N GLY A 80 1.99 6.69 15.05
CA GLY A 80 0.75 7.14 15.68
C GLY A 80 0.33 8.58 15.36
N PHE A 81 1.05 9.27 14.46
CA PHE A 81 0.72 10.63 14.02
C PHE A 81 0.97 10.78 12.52
N TYR A 82 0.29 11.75 11.91
CA TYR A 82 0.53 12.14 10.52
C TYR A 82 1.28 13.46 10.48
N ASP A 83 2.27 13.55 9.59
CA ASP A 83 3.10 14.73 9.37
C ASP A 83 3.62 14.72 7.91
N LEU A 84 4.55 15.61 7.57
CA LEU A 84 5.16 15.62 6.23
C LEU A 84 5.93 14.32 5.93
N ASN A 85 6.46 13.63 6.95
CA ASN A 85 7.22 12.40 6.77
C ASN A 85 6.32 11.24 6.34
N SER A 86 5.07 11.17 6.80
CA SER A 86 4.11 10.18 6.30
C SER A 86 3.83 10.35 4.81
N ILE A 87 3.71 11.60 4.36
CA ILE A 87 3.55 11.93 2.93
C ILE A 87 4.81 11.55 2.16
N TYR A 88 6.00 11.91 2.66
CA TYR A 88 7.26 11.54 2.02
C TYR A 88 7.41 10.01 1.90
N MET A 89 7.04 9.26 2.93
CA MET A 89 7.06 7.80 2.89
C MET A 89 6.13 7.24 1.82
N GLY A 90 4.92 7.80 1.68
CA GLY A 90 4.00 7.43 0.60
C GLY A 90 4.57 7.74 -0.78
N VAL A 91 5.12 8.94 -0.99
CA VAL A 91 5.72 9.36 -2.27
C VAL A 91 6.93 8.49 -2.64
N ILE A 92 7.84 8.22 -1.70
CA ILE A 92 9.00 7.36 -1.94
C ILE A 92 8.54 5.94 -2.33
N SER A 93 7.56 5.39 -1.60
CA SER A 93 7.00 4.07 -1.89
C SER A 93 6.38 4.01 -3.29
N LEU A 94 5.66 5.07 -3.69
CA LEU A 94 5.13 5.24 -5.04
C LEU A 94 6.24 5.26 -6.08
N ILE A 95 7.27 6.10 -5.91
CA ILE A 95 8.37 6.25 -6.87
C ILE A 95 9.12 4.92 -7.03
N ILE A 96 9.45 4.24 -5.92
CA ILE A 96 10.12 2.94 -5.96
C ILE A 96 9.27 1.93 -6.74
N THR A 97 8.00 1.80 -6.39
CA THR A 97 7.14 0.79 -7.01
C THR A 97 6.85 1.10 -8.47
N PHE A 98 6.69 2.38 -8.81
CA PHE A 98 6.55 2.82 -10.19
C PHE A 98 7.80 2.52 -11.02
N SER A 99 9.00 2.83 -10.51
CA SER A 99 10.28 2.48 -11.14
C SER A 99 10.44 0.97 -11.36
N LEU A 100 10.08 0.16 -10.35
CA LEU A 100 10.08 -1.30 -10.47
C LEU A 100 9.10 -1.77 -11.56
N SER A 101 7.90 -1.18 -11.64
CA SER A 101 6.88 -1.52 -12.65
C SER A 101 7.26 -1.11 -14.09
N LEU A 102 8.23 -0.20 -14.24
CA LEU A 102 8.81 0.21 -15.51
C LEU A 102 9.98 -0.68 -15.95
N GLY A 103 10.43 -1.61 -15.11
CA GLY A 103 11.59 -2.45 -15.39
C GLY A 103 12.94 -1.77 -15.14
N VAL A 104 12.96 -0.58 -14.51
CA VAL A 104 14.19 0.10 -14.09
C VAL A 104 14.94 -0.72 -13.02
N GLY A 105 14.24 -1.63 -12.33
CA GLY A 105 14.83 -2.59 -11.38
C GLY A 105 15.52 -3.81 -12.00
N VAL A 106 15.64 -3.92 -13.33
CA VAL A 106 16.37 -5.02 -14.02
C VAL A 106 17.83 -4.63 -14.34
N LEU A 107 18.31 -3.50 -13.79
CA LEU A 107 19.69 -3.02 -13.95
C LEU A 107 20.54 -3.17 -12.67
N ILE A 108 20.40 -4.28 -11.96
CA ILE A 108 21.39 -4.73 -10.95
C ILE A 108 21.67 -6.22 -11.19
#